data_AF-A0A382TKJ6-F1
#
_entry.id   AF-A0A382TKJ6-F1
#
_cell.length_a   1.000
_cell.length_b   1.000
_cell.length_c   1.000
_cell.angle_alpha   90.00
_cell.angle_beta   90.00
_cell.angle_gamma   90.00
#
_symmetry.space_group_name_H-M   'P 1'
#
loop_
_entity.id
_entity.type
_entity.pdbx_description
1 polymer ?
#
loop_
_entity_poly.entity_id
_entity_poly.type
_entity_poly.pdbx_seq_one_letter_code
_entity_poly.pdbx_strand_id
1 'polypeptide(L)'
;EFSILDSEDQLRVVKRVSKSLGVDEKKWPPKQIQWYINKEKDECRRSNDASQEGDYFVAEMTKVYKAYEELCDRESLVDFGELILRTFILLKTKQDLITHYQKRFTNVLVDEFQDTNEVQYLLLSLLIGDEGRMTAVGDDDQSIYGWRGAKSENLNRLTKDFKGTEIIRLEQNYRSTQIILSAANAVITNNQSRLGKELWTEKKEGESISIYSAYNENDEANYVTGTIQGFISQGRSLEEIAILYRSNAQSRALEEAILREELPYRIYGGLRFYERAEIENAMAYIRLIYGREDDAAFERV
;
A
#
# COMPACT_ATOMS: atom_id res chain seq x y z
N GLU A 1 -18.25 19.47 6.06
CA GLU A 1 -18.06 18.02 6.27
C GLU A 1 -17.62 17.42 4.93
N PHE A 2 -16.95 16.28 4.91
CA PHE A 2 -16.50 15.64 3.67
C PHE A 2 -16.73 14.13 3.73
N SER A 3 -16.98 13.51 2.57
CA SER A 3 -17.12 12.06 2.41
C SER A 3 -15.83 11.44 1.89
N ILE A 4 -15.44 10.30 2.45
CA ILE A 4 -14.24 9.58 2.01
C ILE A 4 -14.61 8.60 0.90
N LEU A 5 -13.92 8.68 -0.23
CA LEU A 5 -14.07 7.75 -1.34
C LEU A 5 -13.10 6.57 -1.17
N ASP A 6 -13.64 5.35 -1.25
CA ASP A 6 -12.81 4.17 -1.47
C ASP A 6 -12.37 4.04 -2.94
N SER A 7 -11.63 2.97 -3.25
CA SER A 7 -11.12 2.75 -4.62
C SER A 7 -12.22 2.47 -5.65
N GLU A 8 -13.36 1.88 -5.27
CA GLU A 8 -14.45 1.66 -6.20
C GLU A 8 -15.26 2.93 -6.43
N ASP A 9 -15.55 3.67 -5.36
CA ASP A 9 -16.23 4.97 -5.39
C ASP A 9 -15.41 5.96 -6.24
N GLN A 10 -14.10 6.06 -6.01
CA GLN A 10 -13.22 6.87 -6.85
C GLN A 10 -13.31 6.47 -8.32
N LEU A 11 -13.31 5.16 -8.63
CA LEU A 11 -13.43 4.69 -10.01
C LEU A 11 -14.78 5.07 -10.65
N ARG A 12 -15.88 5.04 -9.90
CA ARG A 12 -17.20 5.47 -10.38
C ARG A 12 -17.21 6.96 -10.70
N VAL A 13 -16.64 7.78 -9.81
CA VAL A 13 -16.50 9.24 -10.04
C VAL A 13 -15.63 9.50 -11.28
N VAL A 14 -14.49 8.81 -11.44
CA VAL A 14 -13.63 8.94 -12.63
C VAL A 14 -14.38 8.57 -13.91
N LYS A 15 -15.20 7.51 -13.91
CA LYS A 15 -16.06 7.14 -15.05
C LYS A 15 -17.06 8.25 -15.38
N ARG A 16 -17.73 8.80 -14.37
CA ARG A 16 -18.71 9.89 -14.51
C ARG A 16 -18.06 11.12 -15.15
N VAL A 17 -16.90 11.54 -14.65
CA VAL A 17 -16.11 12.65 -15.20
C VAL A 17 -15.69 12.37 -16.64
N SER A 18 -15.13 11.19 -16.91
CA SER A 18 -14.66 10.80 -18.25
C SER A 18 -15.80 10.86 -19.27
N LYS A 19 -16.98 10.34 -18.92
CA LYS A 19 -18.18 10.40 -19.75
C LYS A 19 -18.64 11.84 -20.00
N SER A 20 -18.62 12.70 -18.97
CA SER A 20 -19.01 14.11 -19.12
C SER A 20 -18.09 14.91 -20.05
N LEU A 21 -16.82 14.52 -20.12
CA LEU A 21 -15.81 15.14 -20.99
C LEU A 21 -15.77 14.54 -22.40
N GLY A 22 -16.58 13.52 -22.69
CA GLY A 22 -16.59 12.81 -23.96
C GLY A 22 -15.32 11.98 -24.23
N VAL A 23 -14.64 11.55 -23.17
CA VAL A 23 -13.42 10.73 -23.28
C VAL A 23 -13.79 9.31 -23.68
N ASP A 24 -13.09 8.77 -24.69
CA ASP A 24 -13.30 7.39 -25.17
C ASP A 24 -12.69 6.38 -24.18
N GLU A 25 -13.55 5.64 -23.46
CA GLU A 25 -13.12 4.63 -22.49
C GLU A 25 -12.23 3.52 -23.07
N LYS A 26 -12.30 3.27 -24.38
CA LYS A 26 -11.43 2.28 -25.04
C LYS A 26 -10.01 2.78 -25.19
N LYS A 27 -9.83 4.07 -25.45
CA LYS A 27 -8.52 4.71 -25.55
C LYS A 27 -7.96 5.12 -24.19
N TRP A 28 -8.82 5.54 -23.27
CA TRP A 28 -8.45 5.95 -21.91
C TRP A 28 -9.29 5.19 -20.88
N PRO A 29 -8.85 3.99 -20.49
CA PRO A 29 -9.54 3.20 -19.50
C PRO A 29 -9.64 3.95 -18.16
N PRO A 30 -10.82 4.07 -17.54
CA PRO A 30 -11.01 4.78 -16.27
C PRO A 30 -10.10 4.30 -15.12
N LYS A 31 -9.79 3.00 -15.07
CA LYS A 31 -8.83 2.45 -14.09
C LYS A 31 -7.42 3.00 -14.28
N GLN A 32 -7.00 3.24 -15.52
CA GLN A 32 -5.69 3.80 -15.81
C GLN A 32 -5.63 5.29 -15.42
N ILE A 33 -6.71 6.03 -15.68
CA ILE A 33 -6.86 7.43 -15.23
C ILE A 33 -6.83 7.50 -13.70
N GLN A 34 -7.57 6.62 -13.01
CA GLN A 34 -7.54 6.54 -11.55
C GLN A 34 -6.12 6.32 -11.01
N TRP A 35 -5.37 5.38 -11.61
CA TRP A 35 -3.99 5.13 -11.22
C TRP A 35 -3.10 6.34 -11.47
N TYR A 36 -3.27 7.03 -12.60
CA TYR A 36 -2.58 8.27 -12.91
C TYR A 36 -2.85 9.36 -11.87
N ILE A 37 -4.12 9.61 -11.52
CA ILE A 37 -4.53 10.58 -10.50
C ILE A 37 -3.84 10.27 -9.16
N ASN A 38 -3.91 9.01 -8.71
CA ASN A 38 -3.31 8.59 -7.45
C ASN A 38 -1.78 8.79 -7.48
N LYS A 39 -1.12 8.43 -8.59
CA LYS A 39 0.31 8.66 -8.77
C LYS A 39 0.68 10.15 -8.68
N GLU A 40 -0.07 11.02 -9.33
CA GLU A 40 0.19 12.48 -9.26
C GLU A 40 0.04 13.00 -7.83
N LYS A 41 -0.97 12.53 -7.08
CA LYS A 41 -1.13 12.89 -5.67
C LYS A 41 -0.01 12.36 -4.78
N ASP A 42 0.40 11.11 -4.99
CA ASP A 42 1.52 10.48 -4.26
C ASP A 42 2.84 11.22 -4.51
N GLU A 43 2.99 11.81 -5.68
CA GLU A 43 4.11 12.68 -6.07
C GLU A 43 3.93 14.15 -5.65
N CYS A 44 2.92 14.44 -4.83
CA CYS A 44 2.62 15.76 -4.31
C CYS A 44 2.23 16.81 -5.38
N ARG A 45 1.56 16.39 -6.46
CA ARG A 45 1.13 17.26 -7.56
C ARG A 45 -0.39 17.37 -7.68
N ARG A 46 -0.88 18.62 -7.77
CA ARG A 46 -2.26 18.93 -8.19
C ARG A 46 -2.38 18.83 -9.71
N SER A 47 -3.60 18.81 -10.24
CA SER A 47 -3.83 18.78 -11.69
C SER A 47 -3.17 19.94 -12.44
N ASN A 48 -3.01 21.10 -11.79
CA ASN A 48 -2.31 22.27 -12.36
C ASN A 48 -0.77 22.12 -12.36
N ASP A 49 -0.22 21.28 -11.48
CA ASP A 49 1.23 21.05 -11.34
C ASP A 49 1.70 19.82 -12.13
N ALA A 50 0.77 18.99 -12.59
CA ALA A 50 1.07 17.81 -13.39
C ALA A 50 1.71 18.22 -14.73
N SER A 51 2.89 17.65 -15.03
CA SER A 51 3.63 17.98 -16.25
C SER A 51 2.81 17.68 -17.50
N GLN A 52 2.69 18.67 -18.39
CA GLN A 52 2.02 18.55 -19.69
C GLN A 52 3.02 18.42 -20.85
N GLU A 53 4.29 18.11 -20.57
CA GLU A 53 5.32 18.14 -21.60
C GLU A 53 5.15 17.01 -22.63
N GLY A 54 4.66 17.38 -23.81
CA GLY A 54 4.84 16.68 -25.09
C GLY A 54 4.02 15.41 -25.31
N ASP A 55 3.44 14.81 -24.28
CA ASP A 55 2.65 13.59 -24.40
C ASP A 55 1.14 13.88 -24.41
N TYR A 56 0.52 13.70 -25.58
CA TYR A 56 -0.93 13.80 -25.77
C TYR A 56 -1.72 12.92 -24.80
N PHE A 57 -1.16 11.75 -24.43
CA PHE A 57 -1.78 10.84 -23.49
C PHE A 57 -1.85 11.44 -22.08
N VAL A 58 -0.74 12.03 -21.62
CA VAL A 58 -0.66 12.69 -20.32
C VAL A 58 -1.57 13.91 -20.30
N ALA A 59 -1.60 14.72 -21.35
CA ALA A 59 -2.46 15.90 -21.44
C ALA A 59 -3.96 15.56 -21.25
N GLU A 60 -4.45 14.49 -21.90
CA GLU A 60 -5.85 14.07 -21.75
C GLU A 60 -6.12 13.53 -20.32
N MET A 61 -5.18 12.78 -19.73
CA MET A 61 -5.30 12.34 -18.34
C MET A 61 -5.31 13.50 -17.35
N THR A 62 -4.47 14.52 -17.53
CA THR A 62 -4.44 15.74 -16.71
C THR A 62 -5.76 16.51 -16.81
N LYS A 63 -6.36 16.57 -18.00
CA LYS A 63 -7.68 17.19 -18.20
C LYS A 63 -8.76 16.48 -17.40
N VAL A 64 -8.77 15.14 -17.40
CA VAL A 64 -9.69 14.35 -16.57
C VAL A 64 -9.39 14.55 -15.08
N TYR A 65 -8.11 14.55 -14.68
CA TYR A 65 -7.71 14.81 -13.30
C TYR A 65 -8.22 16.16 -12.80
N LYS A 66 -8.07 17.22 -13.60
CA LYS A 66 -8.58 18.55 -13.25
C LYS A 66 -10.09 18.55 -13.01
N ALA A 67 -10.86 17.99 -13.94
CA ALA A 67 -12.31 17.92 -13.80
C ALA A 67 -12.74 17.02 -12.61
N TYR A 68 -11.95 15.97 -12.31
CA TYR A 68 -12.14 15.15 -11.13
C TYR A 68 -11.88 15.93 -9.83
N GLU A 69 -10.80 16.71 -9.73
CA GLU A 69 -10.56 17.57 -8.57
C GLU A 69 -11.67 18.60 -8.37
N GLU A 70 -12.09 19.29 -9.43
CA GLU A 70 -13.17 20.29 -9.38
C GLU A 70 -14.52 19.67 -8.93
N LEU A 71 -14.78 18.43 -9.35
CA LEU A 71 -15.95 17.67 -8.93
C LEU A 71 -15.88 17.30 -7.44
N CYS A 72 -14.75 16.74 -7.01
CA CYS A 72 -14.52 16.38 -5.61
C CYS A 72 -14.61 17.58 -4.69
N ASP A 73 -14.09 18.74 -5.09
CA ASP A 73 -14.19 19.96 -4.29
C ASP A 73 -15.63 20.48 -4.21
N ARG A 74 -16.41 20.40 -5.30
CA ARG A 74 -17.81 20.81 -5.31
C ARG A 74 -18.69 19.91 -4.43
N GLU A 75 -18.46 18.60 -4.47
CA GLU A 75 -19.25 17.59 -3.74
C GLU A 75 -18.65 17.26 -2.37
N SER A 76 -17.60 17.97 -1.92
CA SER A 76 -16.88 17.70 -0.67
C SER A 76 -16.44 16.23 -0.53
N LEU A 77 -15.90 15.66 -1.60
CA LEU A 77 -15.39 14.29 -1.66
C LEU A 77 -13.87 14.28 -1.49
N VAL A 78 -13.36 13.28 -0.78
CA VAL A 78 -11.93 13.14 -0.47
C VAL A 78 -11.52 11.67 -0.66
N ASP A 79 -10.63 11.39 -1.59
CA ASP A 79 -10.02 10.06 -1.73
C ASP A 79 -8.79 9.88 -0.80
N PHE A 80 -8.26 8.67 -0.73
CA PHE A 80 -7.13 8.38 0.17
C PHE A 80 -5.87 9.20 -0.12
N GLY A 81 -5.54 9.45 -1.39
CA GLY A 81 -4.40 10.30 -1.76
C GLY A 81 -4.63 11.76 -1.35
N GLU A 82 -5.89 12.21 -1.47
CA GLU A 82 -6.31 13.56 -1.09
C GLU A 82 -6.14 13.81 0.41
N LEU A 83 -6.39 12.82 1.27
CA LEU A 83 -6.19 12.98 2.72
C LEU A 83 -4.78 13.45 3.05
N ILE A 84 -3.77 12.87 2.40
CA ILE A 84 -2.36 13.19 2.67
C ILE A 84 -1.98 14.49 1.96
N LEU A 85 -2.30 14.62 0.67
CA LEU A 85 -1.94 15.80 -0.12
C LEU A 85 -2.58 17.09 0.41
N ARG A 86 -3.87 17.05 0.73
CA ARG A 86 -4.61 18.20 1.29
C ARG A 86 -4.07 18.58 2.66
N THR A 87 -3.72 17.60 3.50
CA THR A 87 -3.08 17.84 4.80
C THR A 87 -1.73 18.53 4.63
N PHE A 88 -0.88 18.02 3.74
CA PHE A 88 0.41 18.65 3.45
C PHE A 88 0.27 20.09 2.98
N ILE A 89 -0.59 20.35 1.99
CA ILE A 89 -0.82 21.71 1.46
C ILE A 89 -1.39 22.63 2.54
N LEU A 90 -2.35 22.16 3.33
CA LEU A 90 -2.96 22.94 4.40
C LEU A 90 -1.91 23.35 5.45
N LEU A 91 -1.11 22.41 5.93
CA LEU A 91 -0.06 22.69 6.92
C LEU A 91 1.03 23.60 6.35
N LYS A 92 1.41 23.40 5.08
CA LYS A 92 2.41 24.23 4.40
C LYS A 92 1.95 25.69 4.24
N THR A 93 0.65 25.92 4.07
CA THR A 93 0.09 27.25 3.82
C THR A 93 -0.41 27.97 5.07
N LYS A 94 -0.69 27.25 6.16
CA LYS A 94 -1.22 27.80 7.42
C LYS A 94 -0.19 27.71 8.54
N GLN A 95 0.60 28.78 8.71
CA GLN A 95 1.70 28.83 9.67
C GLN A 95 1.28 28.48 11.10
N ASP A 96 0.14 28.99 11.56
CA ASP A 96 -0.35 28.73 12.92
C ASP A 96 -0.64 27.24 13.17
N LEU A 97 -1.13 26.52 12.16
CA LEU A 97 -1.42 25.09 12.25
C LEU A 97 -0.14 24.28 12.29
N ILE A 98 0.81 24.53 11.40
CA ILE A 98 2.06 23.77 11.40
C ILE A 98 2.86 24.03 12.68
N THR A 99 2.90 25.27 13.18
CA THR A 99 3.52 25.58 14.47
C THR A 99 2.82 24.88 15.64
N HIS A 100 1.49 24.75 15.62
CA HIS A 100 0.77 23.96 16.61
C HIS A 100 1.21 22.49 16.62
N TYR A 101 1.28 21.86 15.43
CA TYR A 101 1.65 20.45 15.32
C TYR A 101 3.12 20.18 15.60
N GLN A 102 4.05 21.04 15.14
CA GLN A 102 5.47 20.94 15.45
C GLN A 102 5.73 21.02 16.97
N LYS A 103 5.00 21.89 17.69
CA LYS A 103 5.08 21.97 19.16
C LYS A 103 4.54 20.73 19.86
N ARG A 104 3.53 20.08 19.27
CA ARG A 104 2.91 18.87 19.83
C ARG A 104 3.73 17.62 19.55
N PHE A 105 4.24 17.48 18.34
CA PHE A 105 4.95 16.30 17.85
C PHE A 105 6.44 16.59 17.75
N THR A 106 7.09 16.69 18.91
CA THR A 106 8.53 16.95 19.01
C THR A 106 9.39 15.73 18.68
N ASN A 107 8.83 14.53 18.80
CA ASN A 107 9.47 13.26 18.49
C ASN A 107 8.51 12.42 17.64
N VAL A 108 8.92 12.06 16.42
CA VAL A 108 8.12 11.26 15.49
C VAL A 108 8.84 9.96 15.22
N LEU A 109 8.13 8.85 15.40
CA LEU A 109 8.59 7.50 15.09
C LEU A 109 7.86 7.06 13.83
N VAL A 110 8.60 6.66 12.82
CA VAL A 110 8.04 6.19 11.54
C VAL A 110 8.55 4.79 11.28
N ASP A 111 7.63 3.85 11.19
CA ASP A 111 7.91 2.46 10.83
C ASP A 111 7.71 2.26 9.31
N GLU A 112 8.28 1.19 8.75
CA GLU A 112 8.21 0.84 7.32
C GLU A 112 8.55 2.01 6.38
N PHE A 113 9.58 2.79 6.73
CA PHE A 113 9.92 4.03 6.02
C PHE A 113 10.29 3.82 4.55
N GLN A 114 10.77 2.63 4.18
CA GLN A 114 11.04 2.26 2.78
C GLN A 114 9.80 2.30 1.88
N ASP A 115 8.60 2.20 2.47
CA ASP A 115 7.34 2.16 1.73
C ASP A 115 6.67 3.54 1.62
N THR A 116 7.36 4.60 2.06
CA THR A 116 6.88 5.97 1.94
C THR A 116 6.93 6.48 0.51
N ASN A 117 5.91 7.23 0.10
CA ASN A 117 5.90 7.99 -1.15
C ASN A 117 6.38 9.45 -0.95
N GLU A 118 6.40 10.25 -2.02
CA GLU A 118 6.92 11.63 -1.97
C GLU A 118 6.10 12.52 -1.03
N VAL A 119 4.77 12.51 -1.14
CA VAL A 119 3.92 13.37 -0.33
C VAL A 119 4.00 13.02 1.16
N GLN A 120 4.13 11.74 1.51
CA GLN A 120 4.37 11.30 2.89
C GLN A 120 5.71 11.78 3.41
N TYR A 121 6.78 11.63 2.62
CA TYR A 121 8.11 12.12 2.99
C TYR A 121 8.11 13.64 3.24
N LEU A 122 7.48 14.40 2.34
CA LEU A 122 7.37 15.86 2.46
C LEU A 122 6.52 16.28 3.67
N LEU A 123 5.42 15.56 3.95
CA LEU A 123 4.60 15.81 5.13
C LEU A 123 5.36 15.56 6.43
N LEU A 124 6.08 14.44 6.52
CA LEU A 124 6.91 14.13 7.68
C LEU A 124 8.00 15.19 7.87
N SER A 125 8.66 15.59 6.79
CA SER A 125 9.69 16.63 6.82
C SER A 125 9.14 17.97 7.32
N LEU A 126 7.94 18.33 6.86
CA LEU A 126 7.25 19.54 7.32
C LEU A 126 6.88 19.47 8.81
N LEU A 127 6.37 18.32 9.28
CA LEU A 127 5.97 18.10 10.68
C LEU A 127 7.15 18.12 11.65
N ILE A 128 8.33 17.66 11.22
CA ILE A 128 9.55 17.71 12.03
C ILE A 128 10.05 19.15 12.16
N GLY A 129 10.04 19.92 11.08
CA GLY A 129 10.60 21.28 11.08
C GLY A 129 12.07 21.30 11.51
N ASP A 130 12.52 22.40 12.11
CA ASP A 130 13.93 22.57 12.47
C ASP A 130 14.29 21.98 13.85
N GLU A 131 13.30 21.85 14.75
CA GLU A 131 13.54 21.46 16.15
C GLU A 131 13.08 20.02 16.48
N GLY A 132 12.23 19.43 15.63
CA GLY A 132 11.71 18.09 15.83
C GLY A 132 12.77 17.00 15.65
N ARG A 133 12.49 15.81 16.19
CA ARG A 133 13.33 14.63 16.04
C ARG A 133 12.55 13.53 15.36
N MET A 134 13.15 12.91 14.34
CA MET A 134 12.57 11.76 13.67
C MET A 134 13.43 10.53 13.88
N THR A 135 12.77 9.43 14.20
CA THR A 135 13.36 8.09 14.14
C THR A 135 12.59 7.31 13.10
N ALA A 136 13.24 7.05 11.97
CA ALA A 136 12.70 6.24 10.89
C ALA A 136 13.30 4.84 10.95
N VAL A 137 12.44 3.82 10.90
CA VAL A 137 12.82 2.42 10.82
C VAL A 137 12.38 1.91 9.45
N GLY A 138 13.26 1.18 8.77
CA GLY A 138 12.94 0.61 7.48
C GLY A 138 14.03 -0.29 6.93
N ASP A 139 13.66 -1.07 5.93
CA ASP A 139 14.52 -2.04 5.26
C ASP A 139 14.37 -1.87 3.74
N ASP A 140 15.43 -1.41 3.06
CA ASP A 140 15.45 -1.19 1.62
C ASP A 140 15.23 -2.48 0.79
N ASP A 141 15.61 -3.64 1.33
CA ASP A 141 15.41 -4.95 0.69
C ASP A 141 13.95 -5.43 0.81
N GLN A 142 13.12 -4.78 1.64
CA GLN A 142 11.71 -5.11 1.87
C GLN A 142 10.73 -4.16 1.18
N SER A 143 11.21 -3.19 0.39
CA SER A 143 10.32 -2.29 -0.35
C SER A 143 9.60 -3.02 -1.49
N ILE A 144 8.35 -3.41 -1.25
CA ILE A 144 7.50 -4.16 -2.21
C ILE A 144 6.34 -3.32 -2.77
N TYR A 145 6.20 -2.08 -2.31
CA TYR A 145 5.11 -1.17 -2.69
C TYR A 145 5.50 -0.14 -3.76
N GLY A 146 6.59 -0.34 -4.52
CA GLY A 146 7.01 0.60 -5.57
C GLY A 146 5.93 0.88 -6.64
N TRP A 147 5.06 -0.09 -6.93
CA TRP A 147 3.91 0.09 -7.83
C TRP A 147 2.81 1.03 -7.28
N ARG A 148 2.85 1.34 -5.97
CA ARG A 148 2.04 2.36 -5.28
C ARG A 148 2.81 3.66 -5.03
N GLY A 149 3.94 3.88 -5.70
CA GLY A 149 4.73 5.10 -5.57
C GLY A 149 5.65 5.16 -4.35
N ALA A 150 5.83 4.05 -3.62
CA ALA A 150 6.88 3.96 -2.61
C ALA A 150 8.25 4.20 -3.23
N LYS A 151 9.08 4.99 -2.54
CA LYS A 151 10.44 5.33 -2.97
C LYS A 151 11.42 4.88 -1.88
N SER A 152 12.05 3.73 -2.08
CA SER A 152 13.09 3.25 -1.14
C SER A 152 14.28 4.22 -1.05
N GLU A 153 14.46 5.08 -2.06
CA GLU A 153 15.41 6.18 -2.05
C GLU A 153 15.14 7.19 -0.92
N ASN A 154 13.94 7.24 -0.36
CA ASN A 154 13.61 8.11 0.78
C ASN A 154 14.49 7.80 2.00
N LEU A 155 14.87 6.53 2.23
CA LEU A 155 15.82 6.18 3.30
C LEU A 155 17.17 6.88 3.10
N ASN A 156 17.68 6.86 1.88
CA ASN A 156 18.91 7.56 1.52
C ASN A 156 18.76 9.08 1.57
N ARG A 157 17.63 9.58 1.07
CA ARG A 157 17.30 11.01 1.05
C ARG A 157 17.23 11.58 2.47
N LEU A 158 16.66 10.83 3.42
CA LEU A 158 16.58 11.22 4.81
C LEU A 158 17.96 11.59 5.38
N THR A 159 18.96 10.74 5.14
CA THR A 159 20.33 10.97 5.63
C THR A 159 21.01 12.18 4.98
N LYS A 160 20.56 12.59 3.78
CA LYS A 160 21.07 13.76 3.05
C LYS A 160 20.38 15.05 3.47
N ASP A 161 19.06 15.00 3.62
CA ASP A 161 18.22 16.16 3.94
C ASP A 161 18.37 16.54 5.43
N PHE A 162 18.48 15.56 6.33
CA PHE A 162 18.66 15.77 7.77
C PHE A 162 20.12 15.53 8.20
N LYS A 163 20.91 16.60 8.18
CA LYS A 163 22.32 16.55 8.60
C LYS A 163 22.43 16.12 10.06
N GLY A 164 23.30 15.15 10.33
CA GLY A 164 23.48 14.59 11.68
C GLY A 164 22.59 13.39 11.99
N THR A 165 21.89 12.84 10.99
CA THR A 165 21.18 11.56 11.12
C THR A 165 22.15 10.45 11.53
N GLU A 166 21.93 9.86 12.70
CA GLU A 166 22.63 8.67 13.14
C GLU A 166 22.03 7.44 12.44
N ILE A 167 22.88 6.60 11.86
CA ILE A 167 22.47 5.37 11.18
C ILE A 167 22.84 4.19 12.06
N ILE A 168 21.83 3.48 12.56
CA ILE A 168 22.01 2.25 13.34
C ILE A 168 21.55 1.08 12.47
N ARG A 169 22.44 0.10 12.26
CA ARG A 169 22.12 -1.13 11.51
C ARG A 169 21.81 -2.26 12.48
N LEU A 170 20.63 -2.85 12.34
CA LEU A 170 20.20 -4.02 13.11
C LEU A 170 20.34 -5.26 12.24
N GLU A 171 21.49 -5.93 12.33
CA GLU A 171 21.83 -7.07 11.48
C GLU A 171 21.55 -8.43 12.14
N GLN A 172 21.31 -8.44 13.46
CA GLN A 172 20.96 -9.66 14.17
C GLN A 172 19.48 -9.98 13.99
N ASN A 173 19.20 -11.12 13.35
CA ASN A 173 17.87 -11.65 13.15
C ASN A 173 17.49 -12.61 14.30
N TYR A 174 16.37 -12.29 14.97
CA TYR A 174 15.83 -13.09 16.07
C TYR A 174 14.68 -14.02 15.63
N ARG A 175 14.22 -13.91 14.37
CA ARG A 175 13.04 -14.63 13.86
C ARG A 175 13.42 -16.01 13.32
N SER A 176 14.31 -16.03 12.33
CA SER A 176 14.59 -17.16 11.47
C SER A 176 15.87 -17.90 11.87
N THR A 177 15.99 -19.15 11.43
CA THR A 177 17.21 -19.96 11.59
C THR A 177 18.28 -19.56 10.58
N GLN A 178 19.53 -19.95 10.84
CA GLN A 178 20.65 -19.68 9.93
C GLN A 178 20.42 -20.24 8.53
N ILE A 179 19.72 -21.39 8.40
CA ILE A 179 19.41 -21.99 7.11
C ILE A 179 18.53 -21.06 6.26
N ILE A 180 17.45 -20.53 6.86
CA ILE A 180 16.54 -19.61 6.18
C ILE A 180 17.25 -18.29 5.83
N LEU A 181 18.04 -17.75 6.76
CA LEU A 181 18.78 -16.51 6.54
C LEU A 181 19.84 -16.64 5.45
N SER A 182 20.59 -17.73 5.42
CA SER A 182 21.56 -18.00 4.36
C SER A 182 20.89 -18.04 2.98
N ALA A 183 19.71 -18.68 2.88
CA ALA A 183 18.95 -18.69 1.62
C ALA A 183 18.46 -17.30 1.23
N ALA A 184 17.89 -16.53 2.18
CA ALA A 184 17.45 -15.17 1.93
C ALA A 184 18.60 -14.25 1.48
N ASN A 185 19.75 -14.31 2.18
CA ASN A 185 20.96 -13.56 1.85
C ASN A 185 21.50 -13.94 0.45
N ALA A 186 21.49 -15.22 0.10
CA ALA A 186 21.92 -15.69 -1.22
C ALA A 186 21.03 -15.17 -2.35
N VAL A 187 19.71 -15.09 -2.13
CA VAL A 187 18.76 -14.55 -3.12
C VAL A 187 18.94 -13.04 -3.27
N ILE A 188 18.95 -12.28 -2.17
CA ILE A 188 18.96 -10.82 -2.19
C ILE A 188 20.26 -10.22 -2.72
N THR A 189 21.39 -10.95 -2.66
CA THR A 189 22.68 -10.51 -3.20
C THR A 189 22.66 -10.27 -4.72
N ASN A 190 21.67 -10.83 -5.43
CA ASN A 190 21.48 -10.61 -6.86
C ASN A 190 20.89 -9.23 -7.21
N ASN A 191 20.34 -8.49 -6.24
CA ASN A 191 19.77 -7.17 -6.48
C ASN A 191 20.84 -6.08 -6.58
N GLN A 192 20.67 -5.19 -7.56
CA GLN A 192 21.51 -3.99 -7.73
C GLN A 192 20.96 -2.85 -6.87
N SER A 193 21.82 -1.92 -6.44
CA SER A 193 21.44 -0.69 -5.69
C SER A 193 20.96 -0.88 -4.24
N ARG A 194 21.57 -1.81 -3.50
CA ARG A 194 21.30 -2.04 -2.06
C ARG A 194 22.14 -1.14 -1.15
N LEU A 195 21.64 -0.87 0.07
CA LEU A 195 22.39 -0.17 1.13
C LEU A 195 23.52 -1.01 1.77
N GLY A 196 23.58 -2.30 1.45
CA GLY A 196 24.63 -3.22 1.86
C GLY A 196 24.52 -3.60 3.34
N LYS A 197 23.74 -4.65 3.62
CA LYS A 197 23.63 -5.27 4.95
C LYS A 197 23.68 -6.80 4.83
N GLU A 198 24.25 -7.44 5.83
CA GLU A 198 24.26 -8.91 5.96
C GLU A 198 23.57 -9.31 7.26
N LEU A 199 22.49 -10.07 7.16
CA LEU A 199 21.76 -10.54 8.32
C LEU A 199 22.39 -11.84 8.88
N TRP A 200 22.53 -11.92 10.20
CA TRP A 200 23.04 -13.10 10.90
C TRP A 200 22.14 -13.51 12.07
N THR A 201 22.25 -14.74 12.58
CA THR A 201 21.48 -15.20 13.75
C THR A 201 22.28 -16.10 14.68
N GLU A 202 21.88 -16.14 15.95
CA GLU A 202 22.36 -17.13 16.94
C GLU A 202 21.65 -18.49 16.80
N LYS A 203 20.48 -18.54 16.13
CA LYS A 203 19.71 -19.77 15.88
C LYS A 203 20.33 -20.60 14.76
N LYS A 204 21.44 -21.28 15.07
CA LYS A 204 22.24 -22.05 14.10
C LYS A 204 21.53 -23.32 13.60
N GLU A 205 20.75 -23.96 14.45
CA GLU A 205 20.03 -25.19 14.12
C GLU A 205 18.69 -24.88 13.44
N GLY A 206 18.29 -25.73 12.49
CA GLY A 206 17.02 -25.61 11.78
C GLY A 206 16.83 -26.76 10.80
N GLU A 207 15.58 -26.91 10.34
CA GLU A 207 15.24 -27.85 9.27
C GLU A 207 15.76 -27.30 7.92
N SER A 208 16.14 -28.21 7.01
CA SER A 208 16.55 -27.83 5.66
C SER A 208 15.34 -27.34 4.85
N ILE A 209 15.54 -26.35 4.00
CA ILE A 209 14.50 -25.87 3.09
C ILE A 209 14.20 -26.97 2.08
N SER A 210 12.96 -27.46 2.05
CA SER A 210 12.49 -28.42 1.07
C SER A 210 11.99 -27.69 -0.19
N ILE A 211 12.22 -28.31 -1.34
CA ILE A 211 11.68 -27.87 -2.64
C ILE A 211 10.94 -29.05 -3.23
N TYR A 212 9.67 -28.83 -3.57
CA TYR A 212 8.82 -29.80 -4.24
C TYR A 212 8.40 -29.26 -5.60
N SER A 213 8.66 -30.03 -6.65
CA SER A 213 8.22 -29.70 -8.02
C SER A 213 6.99 -30.53 -8.35
N ALA A 214 5.83 -29.92 -8.21
CA ALA A 214 4.55 -30.56 -8.55
C ALA A 214 4.37 -30.70 -10.06
N TYR A 215 3.55 -31.67 -10.49
CA TYR A 215 3.17 -31.85 -11.89
C TYR A 215 2.14 -30.82 -12.37
N ASN A 216 1.25 -30.38 -11.48
CA ASN A 216 0.24 -29.34 -11.73
C ASN A 216 -0.20 -28.68 -10.40
N GLU A 217 -1.10 -27.70 -10.48
CA GLU A 217 -1.63 -26.96 -9.34
C GLU A 217 -2.38 -27.82 -8.32
N ASN A 218 -3.06 -28.89 -8.76
CA ASN A 218 -3.76 -29.80 -7.86
C ASN A 218 -2.78 -30.68 -7.09
N ASP A 219 -1.71 -31.13 -7.75
CA ASP A 219 -0.62 -31.90 -7.14
C ASP A 219 0.13 -31.04 -6.10
N GLU A 220 0.42 -29.77 -6.42
CA GLU A 220 0.97 -28.80 -5.46
C GLU A 220 0.05 -28.64 -4.25
N ALA A 221 -1.24 -28.41 -4.47
CA ALA A 221 -2.21 -28.22 -3.40
C ALA A 221 -2.33 -29.46 -2.49
N ASN A 222 -2.38 -30.67 -3.06
CA ASN A 222 -2.42 -31.93 -2.32
C ASN A 222 -1.13 -32.15 -1.51
N TYR A 223 0.03 -31.79 -2.07
CA TYR A 223 1.30 -31.86 -1.35
C TYR A 223 1.33 -30.92 -0.14
N VAL A 224 0.84 -29.69 -0.31
CA VAL A 224 0.75 -28.70 0.76
C VAL A 224 -0.20 -29.19 1.86
N THR A 225 -1.42 -29.65 1.55
CA THR A 225 -2.35 -30.15 2.56
C THR A 225 -1.85 -31.39 3.28
N GLY A 226 -1.23 -32.33 2.55
CA GLY A 226 -0.59 -33.51 3.15
C GLY A 226 0.55 -33.14 4.10
N THR A 227 1.33 -32.11 3.75
CA THR A 227 2.38 -31.56 4.63
C THR A 227 1.78 -30.96 5.90
N ILE A 228 0.71 -30.16 5.77
CA ILE A 228 -0.01 -29.57 6.91
C ILE A 228 -0.55 -30.66 7.85
N GLN A 229 -1.18 -31.71 7.31
CA GLN A 229 -1.66 -32.84 8.11
C GLN A 229 -0.51 -33.55 8.85
N GLY A 230 0.63 -33.71 8.19
CA GLY A 230 1.86 -34.20 8.81
C GLY A 230 2.28 -33.34 10.01
N PHE A 231 2.27 -32.01 9.88
CA PHE A 231 2.58 -31.09 10.98
C PHE A 231 1.58 -31.18 12.14
N ILE A 232 0.28 -31.28 11.85
CA ILE A 232 -0.76 -31.47 12.87
C ILE A 232 -0.56 -32.80 13.60
N SER A 233 -0.21 -33.88 12.89
CA SER A 233 0.03 -35.19 13.49
C SER A 233 1.21 -35.21 14.47
N GLN A 234 2.14 -34.25 14.34
CA GLN A 234 3.25 -34.03 15.27
C GLN A 234 2.87 -33.13 16.46
N GLY A 235 1.60 -32.72 16.57
CA GLY A 235 1.08 -31.89 17.65
C GLY A 235 1.29 -30.38 17.46
N ARG A 236 1.65 -29.92 16.26
CA ARG A 236 1.80 -28.48 15.97
C ARG A 236 0.46 -27.83 15.66
N SER A 237 0.35 -26.54 15.94
CA SER A 237 -0.86 -25.75 15.69
C SER A 237 -0.94 -25.27 14.24
N LEU A 238 -2.15 -25.23 13.69
CA LEU A 238 -2.41 -24.61 12.38
C LEU A 238 -2.06 -23.11 12.35
N GLU A 239 -2.08 -22.44 13.51
CA GLU A 239 -1.73 -21.02 13.63
C GLU A 239 -0.24 -20.74 13.34
N GLU A 240 0.61 -21.77 13.38
CA GLU A 240 2.04 -21.67 13.08
C GLU A 240 2.33 -21.80 11.58
N ILE A 241 1.30 -22.01 10.74
CA ILE A 241 1.43 -22.27 9.31
C ILE A 241 0.89 -21.07 8.52
N ALA A 242 1.70 -20.60 7.57
CA ALA A 242 1.29 -19.60 6.59
C ALA A 242 1.59 -20.10 5.17
N ILE A 243 0.64 -19.87 4.26
CA ILE A 243 0.82 -20.14 2.82
C ILE A 243 0.93 -18.79 2.11
N LEU A 244 2.04 -18.59 1.41
CA LEU A 244 2.34 -17.35 0.68
C LEU A 244 2.34 -17.63 -0.82
N TYR A 245 1.62 -16.81 -1.57
CA TYR A 245 1.52 -16.92 -3.03
C TYR A 245 1.63 -15.53 -3.68
N ARG A 246 1.98 -15.50 -4.97
CA ARG A 246 2.28 -14.25 -5.70
C ARG A 246 1.02 -13.50 -6.11
N SER A 247 -0.06 -14.22 -6.39
CA SER A 247 -1.33 -13.70 -6.92
C SER A 247 -2.51 -14.39 -6.24
N ASN A 248 -3.57 -13.63 -5.97
CA ASN A 248 -4.83 -14.16 -5.42
C ASN A 248 -5.46 -15.26 -6.30
N ALA A 249 -5.16 -15.30 -7.60
CA ALA A 249 -5.65 -16.36 -8.47
C ALA A 249 -5.14 -17.76 -8.06
N GLN A 250 -3.98 -17.84 -7.38
CA GLN A 250 -3.39 -19.09 -6.92
C GLN A 250 -4.10 -19.65 -5.68
N SER A 251 -4.86 -18.83 -4.93
CA SER A 251 -5.50 -19.30 -3.69
C SER A 251 -6.54 -20.38 -3.97
N ARG A 252 -7.23 -20.31 -5.11
CA ARG A 252 -8.36 -21.19 -5.41
C ARG A 252 -8.04 -22.69 -5.32
N ALA A 253 -6.96 -23.14 -5.96
CA ALA A 253 -6.59 -24.57 -5.94
C ALA A 253 -6.22 -25.04 -4.52
N LEU A 254 -5.53 -24.18 -3.76
CA LEU A 254 -5.18 -24.43 -2.36
C LEU A 254 -6.43 -24.48 -1.47
N GLU A 255 -7.35 -23.53 -1.63
CA GLU A 255 -8.61 -23.48 -0.89
C GLU A 255 -9.48 -24.70 -1.14
N GLU A 256 -9.63 -25.13 -2.40
CA GLU A 256 -10.40 -26.32 -2.75
C GLU A 256 -9.80 -27.60 -2.11
N ALA A 257 -8.47 -27.70 -2.02
CA ALA A 257 -7.79 -28.81 -1.35
C ALA A 257 -7.93 -28.74 0.19
N ILE A 258 -7.73 -27.56 0.79
CA ILE A 258 -7.86 -27.34 2.24
C ILE A 258 -9.30 -27.62 2.72
N LEU A 259 -10.30 -27.18 1.95
CA LEU A 259 -11.72 -27.45 2.22
C LEU A 259 -12.05 -28.94 2.13
N ARG A 260 -11.47 -29.67 1.17
CA ARG A 260 -11.65 -31.12 1.02
C ARG A 260 -11.14 -31.89 2.23
N GLU A 261 -10.04 -31.44 2.83
CA GLU A 261 -9.44 -32.01 4.03
C GLU A 261 -10.03 -31.43 5.33
N GLU A 262 -11.09 -30.62 5.24
CA GLU A 262 -11.80 -29.99 6.37
C GLU A 262 -10.88 -29.18 7.31
N LEU A 263 -9.80 -28.61 6.77
CA LEU A 263 -8.83 -27.83 7.54
C LEU A 263 -9.30 -26.37 7.73
N PRO A 264 -9.34 -25.85 8.96
CA PRO A 264 -9.60 -24.44 9.20
C PRO A 264 -8.52 -23.55 8.58
N TYR A 265 -8.93 -22.52 7.84
CA TYR A 265 -8.01 -21.56 7.23
C TYR A 265 -8.56 -20.13 7.26
N ARG A 266 -7.65 -19.17 7.09
CA ARG A 266 -7.99 -17.75 6.99
C ARG A 266 -7.24 -17.13 5.82
N ILE A 267 -7.99 -16.45 4.95
CA ILE A 267 -7.42 -15.69 3.84
C ILE A 267 -7.21 -14.26 4.28
N TYR A 268 -5.98 -13.76 4.09
CA TYR A 268 -5.67 -12.33 4.22
C TYR A 268 -5.72 -11.70 2.83
N GLY A 269 -6.54 -10.67 2.64
CA GLY A 269 -6.69 -9.99 1.35
C GLY A 269 -7.67 -10.63 0.36
N GLY A 270 -8.52 -11.57 0.81
CA GLY A 270 -9.74 -11.97 0.10
C GLY A 270 -10.82 -10.88 0.14
N LEU A 271 -12.08 -11.20 -0.22
CA LEU A 271 -13.19 -10.24 -0.17
C LEU A 271 -13.26 -9.59 1.21
N ARG A 272 -12.90 -8.30 1.29
CA ARG A 272 -12.82 -7.62 2.58
C ARG A 272 -14.23 -7.52 3.14
N PHE A 273 -14.37 -7.52 4.46
CA PHE A 273 -15.68 -7.40 5.11
C PHE A 273 -16.48 -6.21 4.57
N TYR A 274 -15.82 -5.07 4.37
CA TYR A 274 -16.43 -3.85 3.85
C TYR A 274 -16.69 -3.86 2.34
N GLU A 275 -16.15 -4.80 1.56
CA GLU A 275 -16.38 -4.94 0.11
C GLU A 275 -17.59 -5.85 -0.19
N ARG A 276 -18.24 -6.40 0.84
CA ARG A 276 -19.46 -7.20 0.68
C ARG A 276 -20.60 -6.30 0.28
N ALA A 277 -21.35 -6.69 -0.75
CA ALA A 277 -22.44 -5.88 -1.30
C ALA A 277 -23.45 -5.44 -0.23
N GLU A 278 -23.80 -6.32 0.70
CA GLU A 278 -24.70 -6.02 1.82
C GLU A 278 -24.12 -4.99 2.80
N ILE A 279 -22.80 -5.04 3.06
CA ILE A 279 -22.11 -4.12 3.97
C ILE A 279 -21.96 -2.75 3.31
N GLU A 280 -21.53 -2.72 2.05
CA GLU A 280 -21.42 -1.46 1.31
C GLU A 280 -22.77 -0.76 1.13
N ASN A 281 -23.85 -1.51 0.90
CA ASN A 281 -25.19 -0.92 0.82
C ASN A 281 -25.64 -0.36 2.17
N ALA A 282 -25.41 -1.07 3.28
CA ALA A 282 -25.69 -0.55 4.62
C ALA A 282 -24.88 0.73 4.91
N MET A 283 -23.60 0.76 4.55
CA MET A 283 -22.74 1.93 4.70
C MET A 283 -23.22 3.12 3.86
N ALA A 284 -23.69 2.88 2.62
CA ALA A 284 -24.25 3.93 1.78
C ALA A 284 -25.52 4.55 2.39
N TYR A 285 -26.43 3.74 2.96
CA TYR A 285 -27.57 4.27 3.70
C TYR A 285 -27.15 5.12 4.91
N ILE A 286 -26.14 4.68 5.68
CA ILE A 286 -25.61 5.48 6.81
C ILE A 286 -25.03 6.80 6.31
N ARG A 287 -24.25 6.79 5.23
CA ARG A 287 -23.70 8.00 4.61
C ARG A 287 -24.79 8.99 4.22
N LEU A 288 -25.90 8.51 3.62
CA LEU A 288 -27.04 9.37 3.25
C LEU A 288 -27.81 9.96 4.45
N ILE A 289 -27.82 9.26 5.59
CA ILE A 289 -28.43 9.78 6.83
C ILE A 289 -27.62 10.97 7.35
N TYR A 290 -26.28 10.89 7.31
CA TYR A 290 -25.38 11.94 7.80
C TYR A 290 -25.14 13.05 6.77
N GLY A 291 -25.10 12.73 5.48
CA GLY A 291 -24.86 13.65 4.39
C GLY A 291 -25.82 13.39 3.23
N ARG A 292 -26.90 14.18 3.15
CA ARG A 292 -27.94 14.02 2.11
C ARG A 292 -27.47 14.40 0.69
N GLU A 293 -26.31 15.02 0.58
CA GLU A 293 -25.70 15.43 -0.69
C GLU A 293 -24.63 14.42 -1.18
N ASP A 294 -24.53 13.25 -0.55
CA ASP A 294 -23.62 12.18 -0.98
C ASP A 294 -24.19 11.42 -2.19
N ASP A 295 -24.06 12.03 -3.38
CA ASP A 295 -24.56 11.48 -4.65
C ASP A 295 -23.98 10.09 -4.95
N ALA A 296 -22.72 9.83 -4.55
CA ALA A 296 -22.09 8.53 -4.75
C ALA A 296 -22.78 7.42 -3.92
N ALA A 297 -23.15 7.73 -2.67
CA ALA A 297 -23.94 6.83 -1.85
C ALA A 297 -25.37 6.67 -2.40
N PHE A 298 -25.98 7.73 -2.93
CA PHE A 298 -27.34 7.68 -3.51
C PHE A 298 -27.41 6.84 -4.80
N GLU A 299 -26.45 6.99 -5.72
CA GLU A 299 -26.39 6.20 -6.95
C GLU A 299 -26.22 4.69 -6.68
N ARG A 300 -25.74 4.33 -5.49
CA ARG A 300 -25.49 2.94 -5.11
C ARG A 300 -26.73 2.17 -4.64
N VAL A 301 -27.64 2.81 -3.90
CA VAL A 301 -28.75 2.15 -3.17
C VAL A 301 -30.12 2.32 -3.81
#